data_AF-A0A914E487-F1
#
_entry.id   AF-A0A914E487-F1
#
_cell.length_a   1.000
_cell.length_b   1.000
_cell.length_c   1.000
_cell.angle_alpha   90.00
_cell.angle_beta   90.00
_cell.angle_gamma   90.00
#
_symmetry.space_group_name_H-M   'P 1'
#
loop_
_entity.id
_entity.type
_entity.pdbx_description
1 polymer ?
#
loop_
_entity_poly.entity_id
_entity_poly.type
_entity_poly.pdbx_seq_one_letter_code
_entity_poly.pdbx_strand_id
1 'polypeptide(L)'
;MYEAGLALIVRTKEIVEDILKWYTLCALEPNCMAPEKNNRTPNGILKCQFSNDRFGKYAGCHRYDQSVINILLTNANKNYHGYVSEISDFFKIEREPEDEVLDSELNCTFLDHTLL
;
A
#
# COMPACT_ATOMS: atom_id res chain seq x y z
N MET A 1 -4.24 -1.86 15.13
CA MET A 1 -4.12 -1.13 13.84
C MET A 1 -5.00 0.09 13.96
N TYR A 2 -4.42 1.28 14.02
CA TYR A 2 -5.20 2.51 14.06
C TYR A 2 -5.95 2.63 12.71
N GLU A 3 -7.28 2.69 12.74
CA GLU A 3 -8.04 2.89 11.51
C GLU A 3 -7.83 4.31 11.01
N ALA A 4 -7.20 4.46 9.84
CA ALA A 4 -7.22 5.72 9.10
C ALA A 4 -8.55 5.86 8.35
N GLY A 5 -9.58 6.36 9.04
CA GLY A 5 -10.87 6.69 8.40
C GLY A 5 -10.86 8.01 7.62
N LEU A 6 -9.77 8.79 7.71
CA LEU A 6 -9.69 10.14 7.16
C LEU A 6 -8.30 10.43 6.61
N ALA A 7 -8.22 10.94 5.38
CA ALA A 7 -7.02 11.53 4.81
C ALA A 7 -7.32 12.97 4.42
N LEU A 8 -6.48 13.91 4.86
CA LEU A 8 -6.49 15.29 4.38
C LEU A 8 -5.45 15.43 3.27
N ILE A 9 -5.91 15.64 2.04
CA ILE A 9 -5.03 15.73 0.87
C ILE A 9 -5.09 17.14 0.31
N VAL A 10 -3.96 17.83 0.32
CA VAL A 10 -3.82 19.16 -0.29
C VAL A 10 -3.49 18.99 -1.77
N ARG A 11 -4.27 19.63 -2.65
CA ARG A 11 -4.07 19.53 -4.09
C ARG A 11 -2.87 20.37 -4.54
N THR A 12 -1.70 19.76 -4.59
CA THR A 12 -0.50 20.29 -5.25
C THR A 12 -0.13 19.44 -6.47
N LYS A 13 0.71 19.96 -7.35
CA LYS A 13 1.18 19.22 -8.54
C LYS A 13 1.89 17.93 -8.12
N GLU A 14 2.84 18.01 -7.19
CA GLU A 14 3.57 16.85 -6.64
C GLU A 14 2.62 15.82 -6.03
N ILE A 15 1.67 16.22 -5.19
CA ILE A 15 0.73 15.26 -4.58
C ILE A 15 -0.14 14.56 -5.63
N VAL A 16 -0.58 15.28 -6.67
CA VAL A 16 -1.38 14.69 -7.73
C VAL A 16 -0.55 13.73 -8.59
N GLU A 17 0.64 14.14 -9.02
CA GLU A 17 1.47 13.39 -9.97
C GLU A 17 2.24 12.24 -9.32
N ASP A 18 2.76 12.44 -8.11
CA ASP A 18 3.67 11.48 -7.45
C ASP A 18 2.98 10.57 -6.44
N ILE A 19 1.79 10.95 -5.94
CA ILE A 19 1.05 10.16 -4.94
C ILE A 19 -0.30 9.70 -5.48
N LEU A 20 -1.21 10.61 -5.79
CA LEU A 20 -2.61 10.25 -6.12
C LEU A 20 -2.72 9.50 -7.44
N LYS A 21 -1.91 9.85 -8.44
CA LYS A 21 -1.88 9.12 -9.72
C LYS A 21 -1.54 7.64 -9.48
N TRP A 22 -0.44 7.36 -8.79
CA TRP A 22 -0.01 5.99 -8.51
C TRP A 22 -0.96 5.23 -7.59
N TYR A 23 -1.49 5.91 -6.57
CA TYR A 23 -2.54 5.35 -5.73
C TYR A 23 -3.77 4.94 -6.57
N THR A 24 -4.23 5.80 -7.47
CA THR A 24 -5.40 5.52 -8.32
C THR A 24 -5.11 4.40 -9.32
N LEU A 25 -3.96 4.43 -9.99
CA LEU A 25 -3.57 3.37 -10.95
C LEU A 25 -3.49 2.01 -10.26
N CYS A 26 -2.90 1.95 -9.07
CA CYS A 26 -2.81 0.70 -8.31
C CYS A 26 -4.18 0.18 -7.86
N ALA A 27 -5.16 1.06 -7.62
CA ALA A 27 -6.52 0.64 -7.28
C ALA A 27 -7.29 0.09 -8.49
N LEU A 28 -6.89 0.47 -9.70
CA LEU A 28 -7.47 -0.01 -10.96
C LEU A 28 -6.80 -1.29 -11.47
N GLU A 29 -5.60 -1.61 -10.98
CA GLU A 29 -4.86 -2.82 -11.34
C GLU A 29 -5.22 -3.99 -10.41
N PRO A 30 -5.80 -5.10 -10.93
CA PRO A 30 -6.34 -6.20 -10.12
C PRO A 30 -5.39 -6.80 -9.07
N ASN A 31 -4.08 -6.80 -9.35
CA ASN A 31 -3.07 -7.44 -8.51
C ASN A 31 -2.20 -6.45 -7.72
N CYS A 32 -2.50 -5.15 -7.75
CA CYS A 32 -1.65 -4.15 -7.10
C CYS A 32 -2.05 -3.85 -5.65
N MET A 33 -3.34 -3.71 -5.34
CA MET A 33 -3.86 -3.50 -3.97
C MET A 33 -4.47 -4.76 -3.35
N ALA A 34 -4.26 -5.92 -3.95
CA ALA A 34 -4.73 -7.20 -3.43
C ALA A 34 -3.61 -8.25 -3.51
N PRO A 35 -3.46 -9.11 -2.51
CA PRO A 35 -2.47 -10.16 -2.55
C PRO A 35 -2.87 -11.19 -3.60
N GLU A 36 -1.89 -11.66 -4.37
CA GLU A 36 -2.14 -12.78 -5.25
C GLU A 36 -2.55 -14.03 -4.47
N LYS A 37 -3.29 -14.90 -5.15
CA LYS A 37 -3.63 -16.20 -4.59
C LYS A 37 -2.36 -17.03 -4.45
N ASN A 38 -2.02 -17.40 -3.22
CA ASN A 38 -0.89 -18.28 -2.95
C ASN A 38 -1.17 -19.13 -1.69
N ASN A 39 -0.20 -19.94 -1.27
CA ASN A 39 -0.32 -20.81 -0.10
C ASN A 39 -0.62 -20.05 1.22
N ARG A 40 -0.27 -18.76 1.30
CA ARG A 40 -0.55 -17.88 2.45
C ARG A 40 -1.89 -17.14 2.31
N THR A 41 -2.30 -16.81 1.09
CA THR A 41 -3.56 -16.13 0.75
C THR A 41 -4.36 -16.93 -0.28
N PRO A 42 -4.99 -18.07 0.07
CA PRO A 42 -5.61 -18.97 -0.92
C PRO A 42 -6.71 -18.33 -1.76
N ASN A 43 -7.35 -17.29 -1.22
CA ASN A 43 -8.45 -16.56 -1.87
C ASN A 43 -8.07 -15.13 -2.28
N GLY A 44 -6.80 -14.73 -2.18
CA GLY A 44 -6.40 -13.33 -2.35
C GLY A 44 -6.97 -12.42 -1.25
N ILE A 45 -7.40 -13.01 -0.12
CA ILE A 45 -7.98 -12.31 1.02
C ILE A 45 -7.16 -12.69 2.24
N LEU A 46 -6.50 -11.71 2.86
CA LEU A 46 -5.98 -11.87 4.22
C LEU A 46 -7.14 -11.84 5.20
N LYS A 47 -7.26 -12.89 6.02
CA LYS A 47 -8.17 -12.89 7.17
C LYS A 47 -7.48 -12.21 8.35
N CYS A 48 -8.01 -11.07 8.76
CA CYS A 48 -7.60 -10.39 9.99
C CYS A 48 -8.06 -11.18 11.22
N GLN A 49 -7.13 -11.51 12.11
CA GLN A 49 -7.39 -12.14 13.39
C GLN A 49 -7.29 -11.10 14.50
N PHE A 50 -8.45 -10.63 14.97
CA PHE A 50 -8.51 -9.67 16.06
C PHE A 50 -8.48 -10.38 17.41
N SER A 51 -7.60 -9.93 18.31
CA SER A 51 -7.62 -10.34 19.71
C SER A 51 -8.66 -9.53 20.52
N ASN A 52 -8.78 -9.80 21.82
CA ASN A 52 -9.61 -9.00 22.73
C ASN A 52 -9.23 -7.51 22.73
N ASP A 53 -7.97 -7.19 22.43
CA ASP A 53 -7.51 -5.83 22.15
C ASP A 53 -7.42 -5.63 20.62
N ARG A 54 -8.47 -5.05 20.04
CA ARG A 54 -8.59 -4.84 18.59
C ARG A 54 -7.76 -3.66 18.09
N PHE A 55 -7.42 -2.72 18.98
CA PHE A 55 -6.79 -1.46 18.60
C PHE A 55 -5.29 -1.47 18.89
N GLY A 56 -4.87 -2.03 20.03
CA GLY A 56 -3.47 -2.10 20.45
C GLY A 56 -2.69 -3.31 19.94
N LYS A 57 -3.35 -4.31 19.33
CA LYS A 57 -2.66 -5.46 18.71
C LYS A 57 -2.79 -5.49 17.20
N TYR A 58 -1.71 -5.91 16.55
CA TYR A 58 -1.69 -6.18 15.12
C TYR A 58 -2.58 -7.39 14.80
N ALA A 59 -3.45 -7.27 13.79
CA ALA A 59 -4.45 -8.29 13.47
C ALA A 59 -3.94 -9.36 12.50
N GLY A 60 -2.63 -9.47 12.29
CA GLY A 60 -2.04 -10.45 11.36
C GLY A 60 -2.39 -10.22 9.89
N CYS A 61 -2.88 -9.01 9.55
CA CYS A 61 -3.29 -8.64 8.21
C CYS A 61 -3.03 -7.16 7.94
N HIS A 62 -2.98 -6.79 6.67
CA HIS A 62 -2.93 -5.39 6.24
C HIS A 62 -4.19 -5.01 5.48
N ARG A 63 -4.61 -3.77 5.65
CA ARG A 63 -5.51 -3.08 4.74
C ARG A 63 -4.67 -2.49 3.61
N TYR A 64 -4.66 -3.17 2.47
CA TYR A 64 -3.79 -2.84 1.34
C TYR A 64 -3.98 -1.41 0.82
N ASP A 65 -5.23 -0.95 0.78
CA ASP A 65 -5.63 0.41 0.41
C ASP A 65 -5.05 1.49 1.36
N GLN A 66 -4.91 1.19 2.65
CA GLN A 66 -4.25 2.05 3.63
C GLN A 66 -2.74 1.84 3.69
N SER A 67 -2.24 0.66 3.35
CA SER A 67 -0.81 0.36 3.35
C SER A 67 -0.08 1.01 2.18
N VAL A 68 -0.68 0.98 0.99
CA VAL A 68 -0.07 1.53 -0.24
C VAL A 68 0.19 3.03 -0.14
N ILE A 69 -0.67 3.82 0.51
CA ILE A 69 -0.42 5.26 0.69
C ILE A 69 0.81 5.51 1.58
N ASN A 70 1.05 4.69 2.61
CA ASN A 70 2.24 4.81 3.46
C ASN A 70 3.52 4.47 2.68
N ILE A 71 3.45 3.50 1.75
CA ILE A 71 4.57 3.17 0.86
C ILE A 71 4.87 4.35 -0.08
N LEU A 72 3.85 4.89 -0.76
CA LEU A 72 4.00 6.01 -1.68
C LEU A 72 4.55 7.25 -0.97
N LEU A 73 3.99 7.59 0.20
CA LEU A 73 4.45 8.72 0.99
C LEU A 73 5.88 8.52 1.52
N THR A 74 6.28 7.29 1.87
CA THR A 74 7.68 7.00 2.23
C THR A 74 8.63 7.03 1.05
N ASN A 75 8.18 6.68 -0.15
CA ASN A 75 9.02 6.83 -1.34
C ASN A 75 9.27 8.32 -1.65
N ALA A 76 8.24 9.15 -1.48
CA ALA A 76 8.32 10.59 -1.72
C ALA A 76 9.02 11.37 -0.58
N ASN A 77 9.10 10.80 0.63
CA ASN A 77 9.65 11.48 1.81
C ASN A 77 10.78 10.66 2.45
N LYS A 78 11.86 11.31 2.88
CA LYS A 78 13.00 10.62 3.52
C LYS A 78 12.63 9.85 4.80
N ASN A 79 11.56 10.24 5.47
CA ASN A 79 11.08 9.64 6.72
C ASN A 79 9.56 9.88 6.89
N TYR A 80 8.88 8.98 7.60
CA TYR A 80 7.45 9.06 7.93
C TYR A 80 7.04 10.28 8.75
N HIS A 81 7.98 10.89 9.50
CA HIS A 81 7.71 12.13 10.24
C HIS A 81 7.25 13.29 9.34
N GLY A 82 7.48 13.23 8.03
CA GLY A 82 7.02 14.26 7.09
C GLY A 82 5.52 14.23 6.78
N TYR A 83 4.82 13.15 7.11
CA TYR A 83 3.41 12.97 6.72
C TYR A 83 2.54 12.24 7.75
N VAL A 84 3.08 11.83 8.90
CA VAL A 84 2.34 11.28 10.04
C VAL A 84 2.51 12.18 11.25
N SER A 85 1.41 12.53 11.92
CA SER A 85 1.43 13.37 13.14
C SER A 85 1.79 12.55 14.37
N GLU A 86 2.95 12.81 15.00
CA GLU A 86 3.42 12.43 16.36
C GLU A 86 3.26 10.97 16.83
N ILE A 87 2.58 10.10 16.09
CA ILE A 87 2.40 8.68 16.35
C ILE A 87 3.54 7.96 15.64
N SER A 88 4.57 7.59 16.40
CA SER A 88 5.79 6.97 15.87
C SER A 88 5.66 5.46 15.64
N ASP A 89 4.59 4.84 16.12
CA ASP A 89 4.32 3.40 16.02
C ASP A 89 3.12 3.06 15.11
N PHE A 90 2.65 4.03 14.31
CA PHE A 90 1.43 3.90 13.50
C PHE A 90 1.55 2.82 12.41
N PHE A 91 2.71 2.71 11.76
CA PHE A 91 3.06 1.62 10.86
C PHE A 91 4.56 1.34 10.88
N LYS A 92 4.94 0.18 10.33
CA LYS A 92 6.32 -0.17 10.04
C LYS A 92 6.41 -0.52 8.56
N ILE A 93 7.43 0.02 7.88
CA ILE A 93 7.78 -0.38 6.52
C ILE A 93 8.99 -1.29 6.63
N GLU A 94 8.77 -2.55 6.32
CA GLU A 94 9.83 -3.54 6.16
C GLU A 94 10.05 -3.73 4.67
N ARG A 95 11.27 -3.45 4.21
CA ARG A 95 11.73 -3.82 2.88
C ARG A 95 12.71 -4.95 3.09
N GLU A 96 12.36 -6.14 2.64
CA GLU A 96 13.36 -7.20 2.54
C GLU A 96 14.42 -6.74 1.50
N PRO A 97 15.72 -6.99 1.73
CA PRO A 97 16.71 -6.80 0.68
C PRO A 97 16.32 -7.70 -0.50
N GLU A 98 16.17 -7.10 -1.68
CA GLU A 98 15.87 -7.81 -2.92
C GLU A 98 16.93 -8.89 -3.15
N ASP A 99 16.56 -10.17 -3.03
CA ASP A 99 17.04 -11.11 -4.05
C ASP A 99 16.51 -10.55 -5.37
N GLU A 100 17.40 -10.25 -6.33
CA GLU A 100 17.10 -9.58 -7.62
C GLU A 100 15.68 -9.85 -8.12
N VAL A 101 14.75 -8.92 -7.84
CA VAL A 101 13.43 -8.94 -8.45
C VAL A 101 13.67 -8.55 -9.92
N LEU A 102 13.71 -9.55 -10.79
CA LEU A 102 13.85 -9.37 -12.22
C LEU A 102 12.77 -8.40 -12.71
N ASP A 103 13.16 -7.36 -13.47
CA ASP A 103 12.27 -6.36 -14.10
C ASP A 103 11.04 -6.98 -14.81
N SER A 104 11.11 -8.27 -15.17
CA SER A 104 9.99 -9.03 -15.71
C SER A 104 8.79 -9.18 -14.75
N GLU A 105 8.99 -9.12 -13.44
CA GLU A 105 7.93 -9.24 -12.43
C GLU A 105 7.27 -7.89 -12.09
N LEU A 106 7.94 -6.77 -12.39
CA LEU A 106 7.44 -5.41 -12.19
C LEU A 106 6.91 -4.75 -13.47
N ASN A 107 6.88 -5.48 -14.58
CA ASN A 107 6.30 -5.02 -15.83
C ASN A 107 4.77 -4.90 -15.71
N CYS A 108 4.32 -3.73 -15.25
CA CYS A 108 3.00 -3.21 -15.61
C CYS A 108 3.00 -2.98 -17.12
N THR A 109 2.76 -4.05 -17.89
CA THR A 109 2.44 -3.91 -19.30
C THR A 109 1.13 -3.16 -19.38
N PHE A 110 1.21 -1.89 -19.79
CA PHE A 110 0.03 -1.17 -20.22
C PHE A 110 -0.59 -2.01 -21.35
N LEU A 111 -1.73 -2.65 -21.06
CA LEU A 111 -2.57 -3.21 -22.10
C LEU A 111 -2.99 -2.03 -22.97
N ASP A 112 -2.28 -1.88 -24.09
CA ASP A 112 -2.62 -0.96 -25.15
C ASP A 112 -3.97 -1.40 -25.72
N HIS A 113 -5.05 -0.85 -25.19
CA HIS A 113 -6.38 -0.96 -25.80
C HIS A 113 -6.42 -0.04 -27.04
N THR A 114 -5.61 -0.39 -28.02
CA THR A 114 -5.77 0.03 -29.40
C THR A 114 -5.91 -1.23 -30.24
N LEU A 115 -7.15 -1.75 -30.32
CA LEU A 115 -7.75 -2.59 -31.39
C LEU A 115 -8.83 -3.52 -30.81
N LEU A 116 -10.06 -3.00 -30.71
CA LEU A 116 -11.30 -3.57 -31.28
C LEU A 116 -12.47 -2.65 -30.97
#